data_AF-A0A831WMH2-F1
#
_entry.id   AF-A0A831WMH2-F1
#
_cell.length_a   1.000
_cell.length_b   1.000
_cell.length_c   1.000
_cell.angle_alpha   90.00
_cell.angle_beta   90.00
_cell.angle_gamma   90.00
#
_symmetry.space_group_name_H-M   'P 1'
#
loop_
_entity.id
_entity.type
_entity.pdbx_description
1 polymer ?
#
loop_
_entity_poly.entity_id
_entity_poly.type
_entity_poly.pdbx_seq_one_letter_code
_entity_poly.pdbx_strand_id
1 'polypeptide(L)'
;KNEKGNITKKALQLKINELRWNPEEFKNDLKILQKYLGLMDEQAKNKKQIKEKEKELDDKLLKKYAELSEEDVKRLVVEKKWLARLEEGVKDELDNIVMSLTTRIKELAERYAEPLPNTEQEVEEYEKKVREHLRVMGHDFW
;
A
#
# COMPACT_ATOMS: atom_id res chain seq x y z
N LYS A 1 -38.71 7.88 2.32
CA LYS A 1 -37.28 8.22 2.45
C LYS A 1 -37.18 9.65 2.98
N ASN A 2 -36.13 10.01 3.73
CA ASN A 2 -35.85 11.42 4.06
C ASN A 2 -35.11 12.12 2.91
N GLU A 3 -34.86 13.42 3.04
CA GLU A 3 -34.15 14.28 2.07
C GLU A 3 -32.75 13.77 1.70
N LYS A 4 -32.16 12.89 2.52
CA LYS A 4 -30.85 12.25 2.27
C LYS A 4 -30.96 10.83 1.70
N GLY A 5 -32.15 10.41 1.28
CA GLY A 5 -32.39 9.07 0.71
C GLY A 5 -32.49 7.93 1.73
N ASN A 6 -32.33 8.20 3.02
CA ASN A 6 -32.37 7.19 4.08
C ASN A 6 -33.81 6.85 4.48
N ILE A 7 -34.04 5.59 4.86
CA ILE A 7 -35.30 5.16 5.47
C ILE A 7 -35.28 5.61 6.93
N THR A 8 -36.31 6.34 7.38
CA THR A 8 -36.41 6.78 8.77
C THR A 8 -37.14 5.74 9.59
N LYS A 9 -36.77 5.60 10.87
CA LYS A 9 -37.46 4.72 11.82
C LYS A 9 -38.98 4.95 11.83
N LYS A 10 -39.39 6.23 11.80
CA LYS A 10 -40.79 6.65 11.73
C LYS A 10 -41.51 6.17 10.46
N ALA A 11 -40.89 6.31 9.29
CA ALA A 11 -41.48 5.84 8.03
C ALA A 11 -41.62 4.31 8.02
N LEU A 12 -40.65 3.60 8.59
CA LEU A 12 -40.68 2.15 8.69
C LEU A 12 -41.79 1.66 9.64
N GLN A 13 -41.94 2.29 10.82
CA GLN A 13 -43.01 1.98 11.76
C GLN A 13 -44.39 2.24 11.19
N LEU A 14 -44.56 3.34 10.44
CA LEU A 14 -45.81 3.65 9.75
C LEU A 14 -46.13 2.55 8.74
N LYS A 15 -45.14 2.10 7.96
CA LYS A 15 -45.36 1.02 6.98
C LYS A 15 -45.68 -0.33 7.63
N ILE A 16 -45.04 -0.67 8.75
CA ILE A 16 -45.36 -1.88 9.53
C ILE A 16 -46.80 -1.83 10.04
N ASN A 17 -47.27 -0.67 10.49
CA ASN A 17 -48.64 -0.51 10.97
C ASN A 17 -49.68 -0.61 9.85
N GLU A 18 -49.39 -0.08 8.66
CA GLU A 18 -50.26 -0.24 7.47
C GLU A 18 -50.39 -1.72 7.07
N LEU A 19 -49.27 -2.42 6.95
CA LEU A 19 -49.26 -3.81 6.49
C LEU A 19 -49.82 -4.79 7.53
N ARG A 20 -49.91 -4.37 8.79
CA ARG A 20 -50.47 -5.17 9.89
C ARG A 20 -51.95 -5.49 9.74
N TRP A 21 -52.69 -4.72 8.95
CA TRP A 21 -54.13 -4.94 8.71
C TRP A 21 -54.40 -6.09 7.73
N ASN A 22 -53.41 -6.50 6.92
CA ASN A 22 -53.50 -7.64 5.99
C ASN A 22 -52.32 -8.63 6.22
N PRO A 23 -52.21 -9.23 7.42
CA PRO A 23 -51.00 -9.93 7.83
C PRO A 23 -50.71 -11.21 7.03
N GLU A 24 -51.73 -11.86 6.45
CA GLU A 24 -51.55 -13.09 5.67
C GLU A 24 -50.90 -12.84 4.31
N GLU A 25 -51.21 -11.71 3.67
CA GLU A 25 -50.61 -11.32 2.38
C GLU A 25 -49.16 -10.82 2.55
N PHE A 26 -48.88 -10.11 3.66
CA PHE A 26 -47.61 -9.42 3.88
C PHE A 26 -46.75 -10.03 4.99
N LYS A 27 -46.95 -11.31 5.34
CA LYS A 27 -46.25 -11.98 6.44
C LYS A 27 -44.73 -11.88 6.36
N ASN A 28 -44.16 -12.11 5.17
CA ASN A 28 -42.72 -12.04 4.95
C ASN A 28 -42.20 -10.59 5.03
N ASP A 29 -42.93 -9.65 4.46
CA ASP A 29 -42.57 -8.23 4.46
C ASP A 29 -42.59 -7.65 5.88
N LEU A 30 -43.62 -7.97 6.67
CA LEU A 30 -43.70 -7.59 8.08
C LEU A 30 -42.51 -8.13 8.88
N LYS A 31 -42.11 -9.38 8.65
CA LYS A 31 -40.95 -9.99 9.31
C LYS A 31 -39.65 -9.26 8.93
N ILE A 32 -39.45 -8.94 7.66
CA ILE A 32 -38.27 -8.22 7.17
C ILE A 32 -38.23 -6.80 7.75
N LEU A 33 -39.35 -6.07 7.71
CA LEU A 33 -39.43 -4.70 8.22
C LEU A 33 -39.22 -4.64 9.74
N GLN A 34 -39.77 -5.58 10.51
CA GLN A 34 -39.51 -5.66 11.95
C GLN A 34 -38.04 -5.98 12.25
N LYS A 35 -37.43 -6.90 11.50
CA LYS A 35 -35.99 -7.18 11.63
C LYS A 35 -35.16 -5.94 11.31
N TYR A 36 -35.49 -5.23 10.23
CA TYR A 36 -34.80 -4.00 9.86
C TYR A 36 -34.95 -2.91 10.94
N LEU A 37 -36.13 -2.79 11.55
CA LEU A 37 -36.36 -1.88 12.68
C LEU A 37 -35.42 -2.20 13.87
N GLY A 38 -35.29 -3.48 14.22
CA GLY A 38 -34.39 -3.94 15.27
C GLY A 38 -32.93 -3.62 14.95
N LEU A 39 -32.50 -3.87 13.72
CA LEU A 39 -31.15 -3.52 13.26
C LEU A 39 -30.87 -2.01 13.32
N MET A 40 -31.85 -1.16 13.01
CA MET A 40 -31.69 0.30 13.15
C MET A 40 -31.48 0.71 14.62
N ASP A 41 -32.16 0.06 15.56
CA ASP A 41 -32.01 0.32 16.98
C ASP A 41 -30.67 -0.17 17.53
N GLU A 42 -30.24 -1.36 17.13
CA GLU A 42 -28.90 -1.89 17.44
C GLU A 42 -27.81 -0.98 16.87
N GLN A 43 -27.95 -0.56 15.61
CA GLN A 43 -27.01 0.37 14.98
C GLN A 43 -26.93 1.69 15.76
N ALA A 44 -28.07 2.27 16.15
CA ALA A 44 -28.09 3.51 16.93
C ALA A 44 -27.43 3.33 18.31
N LYS A 45 -27.71 2.22 18.99
CA LYS A 45 -27.09 1.85 20.28
C LYS A 45 -25.58 1.70 20.14
N ASN A 46 -25.12 0.94 19.16
CA ASN A 46 -23.69 0.71 18.91
C ASN A 46 -22.99 2.02 18.56
N LYS A 47 -23.60 2.87 17.73
CA LYS A 47 -23.04 4.19 17.40
C LYS A 47 -22.91 5.08 18.64
N LYS A 48 -23.87 5.00 19.57
CA LYS A 48 -23.80 5.73 20.84
C LYS A 48 -22.67 5.18 21.72
N GLN A 49 -22.57 3.86 21.85
CA GLN A 49 -21.50 3.22 22.61
C GLN A 49 -20.11 3.53 22.05
N ILE A 50 -19.94 3.52 20.72
CA ILE A 50 -18.70 3.93 20.05
C ILE A 50 -18.33 5.34 20.47
N LYS A 51 -19.25 6.31 20.35
CA LYS A 51 -18.98 7.70 20.74
C LYS A 51 -18.65 7.86 22.22
N GLU A 52 -19.35 7.15 23.09
CA GLU A 52 -19.07 7.16 24.53
C GLU A 52 -17.66 6.59 24.81
N LYS A 53 -17.26 5.53 24.12
CA LYS A 53 -15.94 4.91 24.24
C LYS A 53 -14.82 5.76 23.62
N GLU A 54 -15.05 6.39 22.48
CA GLU A 54 -14.14 7.37 21.87
C GLU A 54 -13.89 8.52 22.85
N LYS A 55 -14.95 9.09 23.43
CA LYS A 55 -14.80 10.15 24.42
C LYS A 55 -14.05 9.69 25.67
N GLU A 56 -14.35 8.48 26.17
CA GLU A 56 -13.63 7.90 27.32
C GLU A 56 -12.13 7.70 27.01
N LEU A 57 -11.80 7.31 25.78
CA LEU A 57 -10.44 7.16 25.31
C LEU A 57 -9.74 8.52 25.19
N ASP A 58 -10.38 9.52 24.59
CA ASP A 58 -9.86 10.87 24.44
C ASP A 58 -9.56 11.50 25.81
N ASP A 59 -10.47 11.36 26.77
CA ASP A 59 -10.28 11.86 28.14
C ASP A 59 -9.08 11.16 28.83
N LYS A 60 -8.89 9.86 28.59
CA LYS A 60 -7.72 9.12 29.10
C LYS A 60 -6.43 9.55 28.40
N LEU A 61 -6.47 9.77 27.09
CA LEU A 61 -5.33 10.23 26.32
C LEU A 61 -4.88 11.62 26.78
N LEU A 62 -5.81 12.55 26.96
CA LEU A 62 -5.51 13.90 27.47
C LEU A 62 -4.82 13.86 28.82
N LYS A 63 -5.28 13.00 29.75
CA LYS A 63 -4.61 12.79 31.04
C LYS A 63 -3.19 12.25 30.86
N LYS A 64 -3.00 11.28 29.97
CA LYS A 64 -1.67 10.74 29.67
C LYS A 64 -0.73 11.76 29.03
N TYR A 65 -1.24 12.63 28.16
CA TYR A 65 -0.44 13.72 27.60
C TYR A 65 0.03 14.71 28.66
N ALA A 66 -0.79 14.99 29.68
CA ALA A 66 -0.40 15.86 30.79
C ALA A 66 0.69 15.26 31.70
N GLU A 67 0.84 13.93 31.71
CA GLU A 67 1.87 13.22 32.48
C GLU A 67 3.24 13.17 31.75
N LEU A 68 3.30 13.52 30.46
CA LEU A 68 4.55 13.46 29.70
C LEU A 68 5.52 14.56 30.12
N SER A 69 6.72 14.15 30.51
CA SER A 69 7.83 15.08 30.74
C SER A 69 8.44 15.55 29.42
N GLU A 70 9.23 16.63 29.46
CA GLU A 70 9.98 17.09 28.28
C GLU A 70 10.92 16.01 27.73
N GLU A 71 11.54 15.21 28.61
CA GLU A 71 12.41 14.09 28.22
C GLU A 71 11.63 13.01 27.48
N ASP A 72 10.42 12.67 27.96
CA ASP A 72 9.55 11.70 27.28
C ASP A 72 9.11 12.21 25.91
N VAL A 73 8.77 13.49 25.81
CA VAL A 73 8.41 14.12 24.53
C VAL A 73 9.60 14.09 23.56
N LYS A 74 10.81 14.44 23.99
CA LYS A 74 12.02 14.37 23.16
C LYS A 74 12.28 12.95 22.67
N ARG A 75 12.19 11.95 23.55
CA ARG A 75 12.35 10.53 23.17
C ARG A 75 11.30 10.10 22.15
N LEU A 76 10.03 10.47 22.34
CA LEU A 76 8.94 10.09 21.43
C LEU A 76 9.08 10.76 20.05
N VAL A 77 9.41 12.05 20.01
CA VAL A 77 9.46 12.80 18.75
C VAL A 77 10.76 12.55 18.01
N VAL A 78 11.90 12.68 18.68
CA VAL A 78 13.21 12.59 18.02
C VAL A 78 13.54 11.14 17.73
N GLU A 79 13.54 10.27 18.75
CA GLU A 79 14.00 8.90 18.57
C GLU A 79 12.94 8.02 17.92
N LYS A 80 11.73 8.01 18.49
CA LYS A 80 10.70 7.05 18.04
C LYS A 80 10.02 7.45 16.74
N LYS A 81 9.95 8.75 16.43
CA LYS A 81 9.27 9.23 15.21
C LYS A 81 10.25 9.64 14.12
N TRP A 82 11.15 10.59 14.39
CA TRP A 82 12.01 11.15 13.35
C TRP A 82 13.17 10.23 12.98
N LEU A 83 13.93 9.72 13.95
CA LEU A 83 15.03 8.79 13.66
C LEU A 83 14.51 7.52 12.97
N ALA A 84 13.39 6.96 13.43
CA ALA A 84 12.76 5.82 12.77
C ALA A 84 12.40 6.11 11.31
N ARG A 85 11.81 7.27 11.02
CA ARG A 85 11.45 7.66 9.64
C ARG A 85 12.67 7.95 8.76
N LEU A 86 13.71 8.54 9.34
CA LEU A 86 14.98 8.77 8.64
C LEU A 86 15.68 7.46 8.31
N GLU A 87 15.70 6.51 9.24
CA GLU A 87 16.28 5.18 9.03
C GLU A 87 15.55 4.44 7.90
N GLU A 88 14.22 4.47 7.89
CA GLU A 88 13.40 3.92 6.81
C GLU A 88 13.72 4.60 5.47
N GLY A 89 13.76 5.94 5.43
CA GLY A 89 14.08 6.67 4.20
C GLY A 89 15.49 6.41 3.66
N VAL A 90 16.49 6.24 4.55
CA VAL A 90 17.85 5.87 4.15
C VAL A 90 17.91 4.47 3.57
N LYS A 91 17.17 3.51 4.15
CA LYS A 91 17.08 2.14 3.63
C LYS A 91 16.40 2.11 2.26
N ASP A 92 15.29 2.82 2.11
CA ASP A 92 14.58 2.92 0.83
C ASP A 92 15.47 3.51 -0.27
N GLU A 93 16.24 4.56 0.05
CA GLU A 93 17.18 5.17 -0.91
C GLU A 93 18.31 4.22 -1.29
N LEU A 94 18.84 3.46 -0.32
CA LEU A 94 19.85 2.45 -0.58
C LEU A 94 19.31 1.37 -1.53
N ASP A 95 18.11 0.86 -1.27
CA ASP A 95 17.46 -0.15 -2.11
C ASP A 95 17.19 0.39 -3.52
N ASN A 96 16.78 1.65 -3.66
CA ASN A 96 16.60 2.31 -4.95
C ASN A 96 17.91 2.38 -5.74
N ILE A 97 19.02 2.76 -5.09
CA ILE A 97 20.34 2.81 -5.73
C ILE A 97 20.77 1.40 -6.17
N VAL A 98 20.60 0.39 -5.32
CA VAL A 98 20.92 -1.01 -5.65
C VAL A 98 20.10 -1.49 -6.85
N MET A 99 18.81 -1.19 -6.89
CA MET A 99 17.94 -1.55 -8.00
C MET A 99 18.34 -0.84 -9.30
N SER A 100 18.71 0.44 -9.23
CA SER A 100 19.20 1.21 -10.38
C SER A 100 20.49 0.62 -10.96
N LEU A 101 21.46 0.32 -10.08
CA LEU A 101 22.72 -0.33 -10.48
C LEU A 101 22.49 -1.70 -11.11
N THR A 102 21.60 -2.51 -10.52
CA THR A 102 21.25 -3.83 -11.04
C THR A 102 20.65 -3.73 -12.45
N THR A 103 19.74 -2.78 -12.65
CA THR A 103 19.15 -2.49 -13.97
C THR A 103 20.23 -2.10 -14.96
N ARG A 104 21.15 -1.23 -14.57
CA ARG A 104 22.23 -0.78 -15.45
C ARG A 104 23.22 -1.88 -15.82
N ILE A 105 23.56 -2.76 -14.89
CA ILE A 105 24.40 -3.93 -15.16
C ILE A 105 23.72 -4.85 -16.17
N LYS A 106 22.41 -5.08 -16.01
CA LYS A 106 21.62 -5.88 -16.94
C LYS A 106 21.59 -5.26 -18.34
N GLU A 107 21.32 -3.96 -18.45
CA GLU A 107 21.35 -3.22 -19.72
C GLU A 107 22.73 -3.34 -20.42
N LEU A 108 23.83 -3.22 -19.67
CA LEU A 108 25.17 -3.35 -20.22
C LEU A 108 25.44 -4.77 -20.71
N ALA A 109 25.07 -5.77 -19.92
CA ALA A 109 25.22 -7.18 -20.30
C ALA A 109 24.45 -7.49 -21.60
N GLU A 110 23.20 -7.01 -21.71
CA GLU A 110 22.39 -7.17 -22.92
C GLU A 110 22.99 -6.40 -24.11
N ARG A 111 23.45 -5.16 -23.91
CA ARG A 111 24.04 -4.35 -24.99
C ARG A 111 25.29 -4.97 -25.57
N TYR A 112 26.14 -5.57 -24.74
CA TYR A 112 27.42 -6.13 -25.18
C TYR A 112 27.37 -7.61 -25.54
N ALA A 113 26.22 -8.27 -25.37
CA ALA A 113 26.06 -9.70 -25.66
C ALA A 113 26.44 -10.11 -27.09
N GLU A 114 26.04 -9.31 -28.08
CA GLU A 114 26.30 -9.56 -29.51
C GLU A 114 27.51 -8.79 -30.09
N PRO A 115 27.69 -7.47 -29.83
CA PRO A 115 28.74 -6.71 -30.51
C PRO A 115 30.16 -7.03 -30.01
N LEU A 116 30.33 -7.46 -28.76
CA LEU A 116 31.66 -7.79 -28.22
C LEU A 116 32.24 -9.06 -28.89
N PRO A 117 31.51 -10.19 -28.97
CA PRO A 117 31.96 -11.35 -29.74
C PRO A 117 32.26 -11.04 -31.22
N ASN A 118 31.42 -10.21 -31.86
CA ASN A 118 31.66 -9.83 -33.26
C ASN A 118 32.97 -9.05 -33.42
N THR A 119 33.27 -8.13 -32.50
CA THR A 119 34.53 -7.39 -32.51
C THR A 119 35.73 -8.31 -32.26
N GLU A 120 35.61 -9.27 -31.35
CA GLU A 120 36.65 -10.28 -31.09
C GLU A 120 36.94 -11.13 -32.34
N GLN A 121 35.90 -11.54 -33.07
CA GLN A 121 36.05 -12.27 -34.32
C GLN A 121 36.74 -11.44 -35.42
N GLU A 122 36.34 -10.18 -35.60
CA GLU A 122 36.98 -9.27 -36.56
C GLU A 122 38.47 -9.07 -36.24
N VAL A 123 38.81 -8.90 -34.96
CA VAL A 123 40.21 -8.79 -34.50
C VAL A 123 40.99 -10.06 -34.83
N GLU A 124 40.44 -11.25 -34.53
CA GLU A 124 41.11 -12.52 -34.84
C GLU A 124 41.33 -12.71 -36.35
N GLU A 125 40.37 -12.28 -37.17
CA GLU A 125 40.49 -12.32 -38.63
C GLU A 125 41.59 -11.39 -39.15
N TYR A 126 41.62 -10.14 -38.68
CA TYR A 126 42.66 -9.19 -39.06
C TYR A 126 44.04 -9.63 -38.57
N GLU A 127 44.12 -10.19 -37.36
CA GLU A 127 45.37 -10.73 -36.81
C GLU A 127 45.89 -11.91 -37.65
N LYS A 128 45.01 -12.80 -38.13
CA LYS A 128 45.37 -13.85 -39.10
C LYS A 128 45.92 -13.27 -40.41
N LYS A 129 45.27 -12.24 -40.98
CA LYS A 129 45.74 -11.58 -42.21
C LYS A 129 47.09 -10.91 -42.03
N VAL A 130 47.29 -10.22 -40.90
CA VAL A 130 48.56 -9.56 -40.57
C VAL A 130 49.67 -10.59 -40.38
N ARG A 131 49.42 -11.69 -39.65
CA ARG A 131 50.37 -12.80 -39.52
C ARG A 131 50.79 -13.38 -40.86
N GLU A 132 49.83 -13.62 -41.75
CA GLU A 132 50.13 -14.13 -43.09
C GLU A 132 50.95 -13.14 -43.91
N HIS A 133 50.62 -11.84 -43.87
CA HIS A 133 51.40 -10.81 -44.56
C HIS A 133 52.83 -10.70 -44.01
N LEU A 134 53.01 -10.78 -42.69
CA LEU A 134 54.33 -10.77 -42.06
C LEU A 134 55.16 -11.99 -42.44
N ARG A 135 54.54 -13.18 -42.50
CA ARG A 135 55.15 -14.42 -42.99
C ARG A 135 55.63 -14.27 -44.44
N VAL A 136 54.80 -13.70 -45.32
CA VAL A 136 55.17 -13.41 -46.72
C VAL A 136 56.32 -12.40 -46.81
N MET A 137 56.39 -11.43 -45.89
CA MET A 137 57.49 -10.46 -45.78
C MET A 137 58.76 -11.03 -45.13
N GLY A 138 58.78 -12.32 -44.75
CA GLY A 138 59.96 -12.99 -44.19
C GLY A 138 60.14 -12.82 -42.68
N HIS A 139 59.11 -12.36 -41.97
CA HIS A 139 59.08 -12.28 -40.50
C HIS A 139 58.19 -13.39 -39.93
N ASP A 140 58.81 -14.49 -39.49
CA ASP A 140 58.12 -15.53 -38.71
C ASP A 140 58.25 -15.21 -37.21
N PHE A 141 57.13 -14.94 -36.53
CA PHE A 141 57.09 -14.85 -35.07
C PHE A 141 56.66 -16.21 -34.48
N TRP A 142 57.41 -16.70 -33.47
CA TRP A 142 57.11 -17.87 -32.63
C TRP A 142 55.98 -17.58 -31.64
#